data_AF-A0A1E5VW21-F1
#
_entry.id   AF-A0A1E5VW21-F1
#
_cell.length_a   1.000
_cell.length_b   1.000
_cell.length_c   1.000
_cell.angle_alpha   90.00
_cell.angle_beta   90.00
_cell.angle_gamma   90.00
#
_symmetry.space_group_name_H-M   'P 1'
#
loop_
_entity.id
_entity.type
_entity.pdbx_description
1 polymer ?
#
loop_
_entity_poly.entity_id
_entity_poly.type
_entity_poly.pdbx_seq_one_letter_code
_entity_poly.pdbx_strand_id
1 'polypeptide(L)'
;LYEDDRPLAILDPSLTEFDSDEVLRAIRVGLLCIQSSPLQRPPMSRVGSILAGDIEVPEAVTKPSYVTEWQSSARGTSSSEPGAEAMSASPFLTSVIDEAR
;
A
#
# COMPACT_ATOMS: atom_id res chain seq x y z
N LEU A 1 0.62 1.81 -12.45
CA LEU A 1 -0.39 0.77 -12.73
C LEU A 1 -1.77 1.17 -12.23
N TYR A 2 -2.03 1.17 -10.92
CA TYR A 2 -3.31 1.65 -10.38
C TYR A 2 -3.56 3.14 -10.69
N GLU A 3 -2.51 3.97 -10.59
CA GLU A 3 -2.56 5.40 -10.97
C GLU A 3 -2.63 5.66 -12.48
N ASP A 4 -2.24 4.66 -13.29
CA ASP A 4 -2.27 4.76 -14.76
C ASP A 4 -3.58 4.18 -15.33
N ASP A 5 -4.58 3.94 -14.47
CA ASP A 5 -5.84 3.27 -14.81
C ASP A 5 -5.66 1.91 -15.50
N ARG A 6 -4.60 1.19 -15.14
CA ARG A 6 -4.29 -0.17 -15.63
C ARG A 6 -4.12 -1.16 -14.48
N PRO A 7 -5.16 -1.39 -13.66
CA PRO A 7 -5.10 -2.32 -12.54
C PRO A 7 -4.93 -3.79 -12.99
N LEU A 8 -5.49 -4.18 -14.13
CA LEU A 8 -5.45 -5.56 -14.63
C LEU A 8 -4.06 -5.99 -15.15
N ALA A 9 -3.14 -5.03 -15.37
CA ALA A 9 -1.80 -5.34 -15.85
C ALA A 9 -0.91 -6.01 -14.78
N ILE A 10 -1.36 -6.10 -13.53
CA ILE A 10 -0.68 -6.84 -12.45
C ILE A 10 -1.01 -8.34 -12.46
N LEU A 11 -2.01 -8.75 -13.25
CA LEU A 11 -2.44 -10.14 -13.28
C LEU A 11 -1.34 -11.07 -13.78
N ASP A 12 -1.29 -12.25 -13.18
CA ASP A 12 -0.39 -13.31 -13.62
C ASP A 12 -0.74 -13.69 -15.07
N PRO A 13 0.23 -13.74 -16.01
CA PRO A 13 -0.02 -14.12 -17.40
C PRO A 13 -0.65 -15.52 -17.58
N SER A 14 -0.52 -16.40 -16.59
CA SER A 14 -1.14 -17.73 -16.59
C SER A 14 -2.64 -17.72 -16.24
N LEU A 15 -3.16 -16.60 -15.73
CA LEU A 15 -4.59 -16.43 -15.44
C LEU A 15 -5.33 -16.05 -16.73
N THR A 16 -5.77 -17.06 -17.49
CA THR A 16 -6.37 -16.88 -18.82
C THR A 16 -7.86 -16.57 -18.80
N GLU A 17 -8.59 -17.02 -17.79
CA GLU A 17 -10.03 -16.81 -17.63
C GLU A 17 -10.30 -16.26 -16.23
N PHE A 18 -10.84 -15.04 -16.16
CA PHE A 18 -11.19 -14.39 -14.90
C PHE A 18 -12.32 -13.37 -15.11
N ASP A 19 -13.07 -13.12 -14.04
CA ASP A 19 -14.00 -12.01 -13.98
C ASP A 19 -13.23 -10.72 -13.64
N SER A 20 -13.30 -9.73 -14.51
CA SER A 20 -12.64 -8.44 -14.31
C SER A 20 -13.13 -7.73 -13.04
N ASP A 21 -14.41 -7.85 -12.70
CA ASP A 21 -14.99 -7.18 -11.54
C ASP A 21 -14.53 -7.84 -10.24
N GLU A 22 -14.43 -9.17 -10.22
CA GLU A 22 -13.87 -9.90 -9.09
C GLU A 22 -12.40 -9.55 -8.87
N VAL A 23 -11.61 -9.51 -9.95
CA VAL A 23 -10.21 -9.08 -9.91
C VAL A 23 -10.08 -7.65 -9.40
N LEU A 24 -10.85 -6.71 -9.96
CA LEU A 24 -10.81 -5.31 -9.53
C LEU A 24 -11.16 -5.17 -8.06
N ARG A 25 -12.16 -5.93 -7.59
CA ARG A 25 -12.57 -5.95 -6.18
C ARG A 25 -11.46 -6.50 -5.29
N ALA A 26 -10.82 -7.60 -5.69
CA ALA A 26 -9.71 -8.21 -4.98
C ALA A 26 -8.50 -7.27 -4.90
N ILE A 27 -8.15 -6.59 -5.99
CA ILE A 27 -7.08 -5.57 -6.02
C ILE A 27 -7.41 -4.44 -5.04
N ARG A 28 -8.62 -3.87 -5.10
CA ARG A 28 -9.02 -2.76 -4.21
C ARG A 28 -8.99 -3.18 -2.73
N VAL A 29 -9.48 -4.37 -2.38
CA VAL A 29 -9.40 -4.90 -1.01
C VAL A 29 -7.95 -5.13 -0.58
N GLY A 30 -7.11 -5.69 -1.44
CA GLY A 30 -5.69 -5.90 -1.16
C GLY A 30 -5.00 -4.58 -0.83
N LEU A 31 -5.28 -3.53 -1.60
CA LEU A 31 -4.74 -2.20 -1.36
C LEU A 31 -5.26 -1.56 -0.06
N LEU A 32 -6.50 -1.83 0.36
CA LEU A 32 -7.02 -1.38 1.66
C LEU A 32 -6.36 -2.11 2.84
N CYS A 33 -6.07 -3.40 2.69
CA CYS A 33 -5.45 -4.22 3.74
C CYS A 33 -4.00 -3.81 4.03
N ILE A 34 -3.29 -3.26 3.04
CA ILE A 34 -1.90 -2.82 3.18
C ILE A 34 -1.75 -1.32 3.50
N GLN A 35 -2.84 -0.64 3.84
CA GLN A 35 -2.77 0.78 4.22
C GLN A 35 -1.85 0.96 5.44
N SER A 36 -1.03 2.00 5.39
CA SER A 36 -0.03 2.27 6.42
C SER A 36 -0.67 2.57 7.77
N SER A 37 -1.81 3.27 7.77
CA SER A 37 -2.60 3.51 8.97
C SER A 37 -3.40 2.25 9.31
N PRO A 38 -3.20 1.64 10.50
CA PRO A 38 -3.98 0.48 10.94
C PRO A 38 -5.48 0.77 11.01
N LEU A 39 -5.87 2.02 11.29
CA LEU A 39 -7.26 2.46 11.38
C LEU A 39 -7.98 2.46 10.02
N GLN A 40 -7.24 2.42 8.91
CA GLN A 40 -7.80 2.35 7.55
C GLN A 40 -7.93 0.91 7.05
N ARG A 41 -7.35 -0.07 7.76
CA ARG A 41 -7.43 -1.47 7.37
C ARG A 41 -8.81 -2.02 7.74
N PRO A 42 -9.53 -2.67 6.80
CA PRO A 42 -10.83 -3.23 7.09
C PRO A 42 -10.73 -4.43 8.06
N PRO A 43 -11.73 -4.65 8.92
CA PRO A 43 -11.81 -5.88 9.70
C PRO A 43 -12.02 -7.09 8.77
N MET A 44 -11.54 -8.27 9.18
CA MET A 44 -11.61 -9.48 8.36
C MET A 44 -13.03 -9.87 7.94
N SER A 45 -14.02 -9.64 8.81
CA SER A 45 -15.44 -9.86 8.47
C SER A 45 -15.87 -9.04 7.26
N ARG A 46 -15.46 -7.77 7.20
CA ARG A 46 -15.75 -6.87 6.08
C ARG A 46 -14.99 -7.26 4.82
N VAL A 47 -13.74 -7.71 4.95
CA VAL A 47 -12.97 -8.25 3.82
C VAL A 47 -13.70 -9.43 3.19
N GLY A 48 -14.19 -10.38 4.00
CA GLY A 48 -14.95 -11.52 3.53
C GLY A 48 -16.22 -11.14 2.79
N SER A 49 -17.04 -10.25 3.37
CA SER A 49 -18.26 -9.74 2.71
C SER A 49 -17.97 -9.01 1.40
N ILE A 50 -16.86 -8.28 1.31
CA ILE A 50 -16.47 -7.63 0.05
C ILE A 50 -16.09 -8.68 -0.99
N LEU A 51 -15.25 -9.65 -0.65
CA LEU A 51 -14.82 -10.68 -1.60
C LEU A 51 -15.99 -11.53 -2.09
N ALA A 52 -16.95 -11.83 -1.21
CA ALA A 52 -18.20 -12.51 -1.56
C ALA A 52 -19.13 -11.68 -2.47
N GLY A 53 -18.87 -10.37 -2.63
CA GLY A 53 -19.71 -9.46 -3.41
C GLY A 53 -20.92 -8.92 -2.66
N ASP A 54 -21.02 -9.17 -1.35
CA ASP A 54 -22.13 -8.68 -0.51
C ASP A 54 -22.05 -7.16 -0.27
N ILE A 55 -20.84 -6.59 -0.32
CA ILE A 55 -20.56 -5.19 -0.01
C ILE A 55 -19.55 -4.62 -1.01
N GLU A 56 -19.79 -3.38 -1.45
CA GLU A 56 -18.86 -2.67 -2.32
C GLU A 56 -17.61 -2.15 -1.58
N VAL A 57 -16.49 -2.09 -2.30
CA VAL A 57 -15.24 -1.53 -1.78
C VAL A 57 -15.33 -0.01 -1.77
N PRO A 58 -14.98 0.68 -0.65
CA PRO A 58 -14.84 2.13 -0.65
C PRO A 58 -13.85 2.60 -1.73
N GLU A 59 -14.22 3.63 -2.48
CA GLU A 59 -13.45 4.15 -3.61
C GLU A 59 -12.10 4.78 -3.20
N ALA A 60 -11.99 5.21 -1.94
CA ALA A 60 -10.81 5.89 -1.41
C ALA A 60 -9.70 4.91 -1.02
N VAL A 61 -9.01 4.36 -2.02
CA VAL A 61 -7.70 3.74 -1.79
C VAL A 61 -6.64 4.84 -1.83
N THR A 62 -6.19 5.28 -0.66
CA THR A 62 -5.10 6.26 -0.55
C THR A 62 -3.77 5.62 -0.96
N LYS A 63 -2.86 6.41 -1.55
CA LYS A 63 -1.50 5.94 -1.86
C LYS A 63 -0.84 5.41 -0.57
N PRO A 64 -0.18 4.24 -0.60
CA PRO A 64 0.58 3.76 0.55
C PRO A 64 1.62 4.80 0.96
N SER A 65 1.77 5.07 2.26
CA SER A 65 2.65 6.14 2.76
C SER A 65 4.13 5.95 2.39
N TYR A 66 4.55 4.71 2.13
CA TYR A 66 5.91 4.41 1.68
C TYR A 66 6.23 5.04 0.31
N VAL A 67 5.22 5.19 -0.56
CA VAL A 67 5.39 5.76 -1.91
C VAL A 67 5.70 7.27 -1.86
N THR A 68 5.13 7.99 -0.89
CA THR A 68 5.41 9.42 -0.69
C THR A 68 6.84 9.66 -0.20
N GLU A 69 7.40 8.77 0.61
CA GLU A 69 8.77 8.92 1.14
C GLU A 69 9.83 8.75 0.04
N TRP A 70 9.69 7.76 -0.84
CA TRP A 70 10.60 7.55 -1.96
C TRP A 70 10.65 8.73 -2.95
N GLN A 71 9.49 9.31 -3.27
CA GLN A 71 9.42 10.49 -4.16
C GLN A 71 10.07 11.74 -3.54
N SER A 72 10.07 11.83 -2.21
CA SER A 72 10.75 12.90 -1.46
C SER A 72 12.26 12.80 -1.62
N SER A 73 12.80 11.59 -1.48
CA SER A 73 14.24 11.32 -1.66
C SER A 73 14.71 11.49 -3.10
N ALA A 74 13.89 11.12 -4.09
CA ALA A 74 14.22 11.29 -5.52
C ALA A 74 14.28 12.76 -5.95
N ARG A 75 13.49 13.64 -5.31
CA ARG A 75 13.48 15.10 -5.59
C ARG A 75 14.66 15.86 -4.96
N GLY A 76 15.45 15.22 -4.09
CA GLY A 76 16.59 15.83 -3.41
C GLY A 76 17.90 15.86 -4.21
N THR A 77 17.95 15.27 -5.41
CA THR A 77 19.21 15.13 -6.18
C THR A 77 19.34 16.18 -7.30
N SER A 78 19.24 17.46 -6.94
CA SER A 78 19.80 18.53 -7.75
C SER A 78 20.89 19.23 -6.96
N SER A 79 22.14 18.81 -7.23
CA SER A 79 23.40 19.55 -7.01
C SER A 79 23.68 20.13 -5.62
N SER A 80 24.54 19.46 -4.84
CA SER A 80 25.83 19.96 -4.30
C SER A 80 26.22 19.23 -2.98
N GLU A 81 27.24 18.35 -3.06
CA GLU A 81 28.18 17.82 -2.04
C GLU A 81 27.70 17.33 -0.64
N PRO A 82 28.44 16.40 0.02
CA PRO A 82 27.93 15.57 1.11
C PRO A 82 28.04 16.24 2.48
N GLY A 83 26.98 16.14 3.28
CA GLY A 83 26.93 16.57 4.68
C GLY A 83 26.16 15.55 5.52
N ALA A 84 26.74 15.19 6.66
CA ALA A 84 26.34 14.11 7.56
C ALA A 84 24.88 14.13 8.06
N GLU A 85 24.28 12.95 8.05
CA GLU A 85 23.45 12.34 9.11
C GLU A 85 22.18 13.06 9.61
N ALA A 86 21.02 12.46 9.27
CA ALA A 86 20.02 12.05 10.25
C ALA A 86 19.06 11.04 9.58
N MET A 87 19.32 9.74 9.75
CA MET A 87 18.27 8.74 9.51
C MET A 87 17.25 8.93 10.63
N SER A 88 16.14 9.60 10.34
CA SER A 88 14.99 9.66 11.26
C SER A 88 14.51 8.23 11.48
N ALA A 89 15.00 7.59 12.54
CA ALA A 89 14.57 6.26 12.92
C ALA A 89 13.05 6.29 13.12
N SER A 90 12.33 5.42 12.41
CA SER A 90 10.90 5.26 12.60
C SER A 90 10.65 4.91 14.08
N PRO A 91 9.69 5.55 14.76
CA PRO A 91 9.44 5.35 16.20
C PRO A 91 9.13 3.88 16.54
N PHE A 92 8.73 3.09 15.54
CA PHE A 92 8.56 1.65 15.67
C PHE A 92 9.88 0.92 15.98
N LEU A 93 10.99 1.30 15.33
CA LEU A 93 12.28 0.64 15.54
C LEU A 93 12.89 1.01 16.89
N THR A 94 12.66 2.22 17.40
CA THR A 94 13.14 2.65 18.72
C THR A 94 12.51 1.84 19.86
N SER A 95 11.26 1.37 19.68
CA SER A 95 10.56 0.55 20.66
C SER A 95 11.14 -0.86 20.80
N VAL A 96 11.70 -1.44 19.73
CA VAL A 96 12.24 -2.82 19.75
C VAL A 96 13.59 -2.90 20.47
N ILE A 97 14.33 -1.79 20.51
CA ILE A 97 15.66 -1.70 21.15
C ILE A 97 15.54 -1.62 22.68
N ASP A 98 14.45 -1.04 23.19
CA ASP A 98 14.19 -0.90 24.62
C ASP A 98 13.70 -2.21 25.27
N GLU A 99 13.00 -3.06 24.49
CA GLU A 99 12.50 -4.35 24.97
C GLU A 99 13.59 -5.44 25.07
N ALA A 100 14.83 -5.15 24.65
CA ALA A 100 15.96 -6.09 24.71
C ALA A 100 16.95 -5.83 25.87
N ARG A 101 16.59 -5.00 26.87
CA ARG A 101 17.45 -4.71 28.03
C ARG A 101 16.94 -5.33 29.34
#